data_AF-A0A850DG39-F1
#
_entry.id   AF-A0A850DG39-F1
#
_cell.length_a   1.000
_cell.length_b   1.000
_cell.length_c   1.000
_cell.angle_alpha   90.00
_cell.angle_beta   90.00
_cell.angle_gamma   90.00
#
_symmetry.space_group_name_H-M   'P 1'
#
loop_
_entity.id
_entity.type
_entity.pdbx_description
1 polymer ?
#
loop_
_entity_poly.entity_id
_entity_poly.type
_entity_poly.pdbx_seq_one_letter_code
_entity_poly.pdbx_strand_id
1 'polypeptide(L)'
;MLRSVAGWWDSLELWVVGLPFVLQVAVMIGVILPVGYVLATGLERVINAVFDRLHEIDSVYELQAEVPTYVEGGMPDTERRTAGALSGVGGNGAV
;
A
#
# COMPACT_ATOMS: atom_id res chain seq x y z
N MET A 1 10.04 2.34 -35.15
CA MET A 1 9.86 3.28 -34.02
C MET A 1 11.11 3.34 -33.14
N LEU A 2 11.54 2.25 -32.49
CA LEU A 2 12.74 2.23 -31.63
C LEU A 2 14.03 2.71 -32.33
N ARG A 3 14.24 2.35 -33.61
CA ARG A 3 15.40 2.82 -34.41
C ARG A 3 15.43 4.34 -34.60
N SER A 4 14.26 4.98 -34.74
CA SER A 4 14.17 6.44 -34.90
C SER A 4 14.49 7.15 -33.58
N VAL A 5 14.05 6.57 -32.46
CA VAL A 5 14.40 7.06 -31.11
C VAL A 5 15.90 6.89 -30.87
N ALA A 6 16.46 5.74 -31.23
CA ALA A 6 17.90 5.48 -31.11
C ALA A 6 18.74 6.46 -31.94
N GLY A 7 18.34 6.77 -33.18
CA GLY A 7 19.06 7.74 -34.02
C GLY A 7 19.00 9.17 -33.49
N TRP A 8 17.88 9.56 -32.88
CA TRP A 8 17.78 10.85 -32.21
C TRP A 8 18.65 10.92 -30.95
N TRP A 9 18.69 9.84 -30.17
CA TRP A 9 19.55 9.72 -28.99
C TRP A 9 21.04 9.76 -29.35
N ASP A 10 21.46 9.06 -30.41
CA ASP A 10 22.83 9.12 -30.96
C ASP A 10 23.25 10.55 -31.32
N SER A 11 22.35 11.34 -31.91
CA SER A 11 22.60 12.76 -32.19
C SER A 11 22.76 13.60 -30.91
N LEU A 12 22.02 13.28 -29.85
CA LEU A 12 22.19 13.91 -28.54
C LEU A 12 23.52 13.50 -27.90
N GLU A 13 23.91 12.23 -27.99
CA GLU A 13 25.20 11.75 -27.49
C GLU A 13 26.36 12.50 -28.15
N LEU A 14 26.33 12.65 -29.48
CA LEU A 14 27.36 13.40 -30.20
C LEU A 14 27.42 14.88 -29.82
N TRP A 15 26.27 15.51 -29.60
CA TRP A 15 26.21 16.89 -29.12
C TRP A 15 26.83 17.01 -27.73
N VAL A 16 26.40 16.17 -26.77
CA VAL A 16 26.92 16.17 -25.38
C VAL A 16 28.42 15.89 -25.35
N VAL A 17 28.87 14.86 -26.06
CA VAL A 17 30.29 14.45 -26.09
C VAL A 17 31.16 15.50 -26.77
N GLY A 18 30.61 16.26 -27.73
CA GLY A 18 31.30 17.38 -28.38
C GLY A 18 31.52 18.61 -27.50
N LEU A 19 30.88 18.71 -26.33
CA LEU A 19 31.07 19.81 -25.40
C LEU A 19 32.34 19.64 -24.54
N PRO A 20 32.99 20.74 -24.10
CA PRO A 20 34.04 20.70 -23.10
C PRO A 20 33.51 20.18 -21.75
N PHE A 21 34.38 19.54 -20.96
CA PHE A 21 34.03 18.84 -19.71
C PHE A 21 33.15 19.66 -18.75
N VAL A 22 33.46 20.94 -18.54
CA VAL A 22 32.68 21.82 -17.65
C VAL A 22 31.23 21.97 -18.13
N LEU A 23 31.02 22.08 -19.45
CA LEU A 23 29.67 22.19 -20.01
C LEU A 23 28.92 20.85 -19.96
N GLN A 24 29.60 19.71 -20.11
CA GLN A 24 28.98 18.39 -19.91
C GLN A 24 28.43 18.24 -18.49
N VAL A 25 29.22 18.61 -17.47
CA VAL A 25 28.80 18.57 -16.06
C VAL A 25 27.65 19.56 -15.82
N ALA A 26 27.71 20.75 -16.42
CA ALA A 26 26.63 21.73 -16.31
C ALA A 26 25.31 21.20 -16.91
N VAL A 27 25.34 20.52 -18.07
CA VAL A 27 24.16 19.89 -18.68
C VAL A 27 23.64 18.75 -17.79
N MET A 28 24.53 17.93 -17.25
CA MET A 28 24.15 16.83 -16.34
C MET A 28 23.40 17.38 -15.11
N ILE A 29 23.94 18.41 -14.46
CA ILE A 29 23.33 18.99 -13.26
C ILE A 29 22.07 19.78 -13.60
N GLY A 30 22.10 20.57 -14.68
CA GLY A 30 21.02 21.51 -15.03
C GLY A 30 19.85 20.88 -15.77
N VAL A 31 20.05 19.74 -16.44
CA VAL A 31 19.03 19.13 -17.29
C VAL A 31 18.76 17.69 -16.88
N ILE A 32 19.79 16.84 -16.86
CA ILE A 32 19.60 15.39 -16.65
C ILE A 32 19.11 15.08 -15.24
N LEU A 33 19.69 15.71 -14.21
CA LEU A 33 19.23 15.52 -12.82
C LEU A 33 17.77 15.96 -12.61
N PRO A 34 17.34 17.17 -13.03
CA PRO A 34 15.93 17.56 -12.96
C PRO A 34 15.00 16.62 -13.73
N VAL A 35 15.38 16.20 -14.94
CA VAL A 35 14.57 15.27 -15.74
C VAL A 35 14.42 13.93 -15.01
N GLY A 36 15.50 13.41 -14.43
CA GLY A 36 15.47 12.19 -13.62
C GLY A 36 14.57 12.32 -12.39
N TYR A 37 14.66 13.45 -11.68
CA TYR A 37 13.79 13.73 -10.53
C TYR A 37 12.31 13.76 -10.94
N VAL A 38 11.98 14.47 -12.03
CA VAL A 38 10.61 14.53 -12.56
C VAL A 38 10.09 13.15 -12.96
N LEU A 39 10.92 12.34 -13.61
CA LEU A 39 10.55 10.97 -13.99
C LEU A 39 10.34 10.08 -12.77
N ALA A 40 11.20 10.16 -11.76
CA ALA A 40 11.06 9.39 -10.52
C ALA A 40 9.77 9.75 -9.79
N THR A 41 9.54 11.05 -9.53
CA THR A 41 8.32 11.52 -8.87
C THR A 41 7.07 11.23 -9.71
N GLY A 42 7.17 11.32 -11.03
CA GLY A 42 6.08 10.95 -11.94
C GLY A 42 5.73 9.47 -11.81
N LEU A 43 6.74 8.60 -11.79
CA LEU A 43 6.54 7.16 -11.66
C LEU A 43 5.96 6.79 -10.29
N GLU A 44 6.45 7.39 -9.21
CA GLU A 44 5.89 7.22 -7.86
C GLU A 44 4.41 7.60 -7.82
N ARG A 45 4.03 8.73 -8.44
CA ARG A 45 2.61 9.15 -8.52
C ARG A 45 1.75 8.18 -9.30
N VAL A 46 2.27 7.66 -10.42
CA VAL A 46 1.56 6.66 -11.23
C VAL A 46 1.37 5.38 -10.44
N ILE A 47 2.42 4.90 -9.78
CA ILE A 47 2.38 3.71 -8.93
C ILE A 47 1.32 3.91 -7.84
N ASN A 48 1.40 4.99 -7.07
CA ASN A 48 0.44 5.25 -5.99
C ASN A 48 -1.00 5.35 -6.53
N ALA A 49 -1.22 6.06 -7.64
CA ALA A 49 -2.54 6.15 -8.25
C ALA A 49 -3.10 4.78 -8.68
N VAL A 50 -2.25 3.88 -9.18
CA VAL A 50 -2.65 2.51 -9.52
C VAL A 50 -2.97 1.71 -8.26
N PHE A 51 -2.13 1.78 -7.23
CA PHE A 51 -2.36 1.09 -5.96
C PHE A 51 -3.63 1.57 -5.26
N ASP A 52 -3.88 2.88 -5.20
CA ASP A 52 -5.10 3.45 -4.63
C ASP A 52 -6.35 2.89 -5.34
N ARG A 53 -6.31 2.79 -6.67
CA ARG A 53 -7.41 2.21 -7.46
C ARG A 53 -7.61 0.71 -7.25
N LEU A 54 -6.55 -0.02 -6.90
CA LEU A 54 -6.64 -1.44 -6.58
C LEU A 54 -7.10 -1.67 -5.12
N HIS A 55 -6.68 -0.80 -4.19
CA HIS A 55 -7.02 -0.90 -2.77
C HIS A 55 -8.47 -0.50 -2.47
N GLU A 56 -9.08 0.36 -3.31
CA GLU A 56 -10.52 0.62 -3.30
C GLU A 56 -11.33 -0.69 -3.44
N ILE A 57 -10.81 -1.66 -4.21
CA ILE A 57 -11.43 -2.98 -4.39
C ILE A 57 -11.21 -3.88 -3.16
N ASP A 58 -10.07 -3.77 -2.47
CA ASP A 58 -9.68 -4.58 -1.31
C ASP A 58 -10.37 -4.13 0.00
N SER A 59 -10.61 -2.82 0.15
CA SER A 59 -11.34 -2.25 1.32
C SER A 59 -12.76 -2.79 1.48
N VAL A 60 -13.38 -3.25 0.37
CA VAL A 60 -14.68 -3.92 0.37
C VAL A 60 -14.60 -5.32 1.02
N TYR A 61 -13.42 -5.95 0.99
CA TYR A 61 -13.15 -7.22 1.66
C TYR A 61 -12.79 -7.04 3.14
N GLU A 62 -12.04 -5.99 3.50
CA GLU A 62 -11.68 -5.70 4.90
C GLU A 62 -12.90 -5.32 5.76
N LEU A 63 -13.87 -4.58 5.21
CA LEU A 63 -15.15 -4.29 5.88
C LEU A 63 -15.99 -5.54 6.17
N GLN A 64 -15.76 -6.65 5.45
CA GLN A 64 -16.43 -7.93 5.69
C GLN A 64 -15.56 -8.89 6.54
N ALA A 65 -14.26 -8.62 6.64
CA ALA A 65 -13.31 -9.30 7.53
C ALA A 65 -13.28 -8.70 8.94
N GLU A 66 -13.96 -7.56 9.18
CA GLU A 66 -14.44 -7.15 10.50
C GLU A 66 -15.49 -8.18 11.00
N VAL A 67 -15.01 -9.38 11.28
CA VAL A 67 -15.67 -10.35 12.15
C VAL A 67 -15.93 -9.59 13.44
N PRO A 68 -17.19 -9.52 13.94
CA PRO A 68 -17.47 -8.80 15.17
C PRO A 68 -16.51 -9.36 16.21
N THR A 69 -15.64 -8.48 16.71
CA THR A 69 -14.79 -8.76 17.85
C THR A 69 -15.73 -9.32 18.91
N TYR A 70 -15.65 -10.63 19.18
CA TYR A 70 -16.31 -11.19 20.34
C TYR A 70 -15.73 -10.40 21.50
N VAL A 71 -16.55 -9.50 22.02
CA VAL A 71 -16.18 -8.57 23.08
C VAL A 71 -15.50 -9.39 24.16
N GLU A 72 -14.24 -9.08 24.37
CA GLU A 72 -13.42 -9.54 25.47
C GLU A 72 -14.12 -9.08 26.76
N GLY A 73 -15.07 -9.88 27.26
CA GLY A 73 -16.05 -9.37 28.20
C GLY A 73 -17.12 -10.36 28.65
N GLY A 74 -16.70 -11.54 29.11
CA GLY A 74 -17.49 -12.33 30.05
C GLY A 74 -18.39 -13.40 29.44
N MET A 75 -18.46 -14.50 30.18
CA MET A 75 -19.30 -15.66 29.92
C MET A 75 -20.75 -15.23 29.58
N PRO A 76 -21.33 -15.70 28.45
CA PRO A 76 -22.66 -15.30 28.00
C PRO A 76 -23.70 -15.58 29.09
N ASP A 77 -24.67 -14.68 29.26
CA ASP A 77 -25.69 -14.75 30.33
C ASP A 77 -26.47 -16.08 30.34
N THR A 78 -26.50 -16.80 29.22
CA THR A 78 -27.05 -18.15 29.10
C THR A 78 -26.34 -19.15 30.00
N GLU A 79 -25.02 -19.05 30.13
CA GLU A 79 -24.21 -19.93 30.98
C GLU A 79 -24.26 -19.54 32.47
N ARG A 80 -24.47 -18.26 32.78
CA ARG A 80 -24.74 -17.84 34.18
C ARG A 80 -26.08 -18.37 34.67
N ARG A 81 -27.09 -18.40 33.79
CA ARG A 81 -28.42 -18.94 34.09
C ARG A 81 -28.40 -20.45 34.33
N THR A 82 -27.61 -21.20 33.54
CA THR A 82 -27.46 -22.65 33.73
C THR A 82 -26.62 -22.98 34.95
N ALA A 83 -25.53 -22.24 35.22
CA ALA A 83 -24.73 -22.42 36.43
C ALA A 83 -25.56 -22.16 37.71
N GLY A 84 -26.40 -21.12 37.72
CA GLY A 84 -27.33 -20.85 38.81
C GLY A 84 -28.43 -21.90 38.95
N ALA A 85 -28.96 -22.40 37.83
CA ALA A 85 -29.98 -23.46 37.84
C ALA A 85 -29.44 -24.80 38.34
N LEU A 86 -28.20 -25.17 37.99
CA LEU A 86 -27.54 -26.39 38.45
C LEU A 86 -27.15 -26.32 39.93
N SER A 87 -26.83 -25.13 40.44
CA SER A 87 -26.55 -24.93 41.87
C SER A 87 -27.82 -24.95 42.74
N GLY A 88 -28.99 -24.59 42.20
CA GLY A 88 -30.26 -24.60 42.93
C GLY A 88 -30.96 -25.97 43.03
N VAL A 89 -30.59 -26.94 42.18
CA VAL A 89 -31.23 -28.26 42.12
C VAL A 89 -30.65 -29.26 43.15
N GLY A 90 -29.54 -28.92 43.83
CA GLY A 90 -28.92 -29.77 44.86
C GLY A 90 -29.43 -29.57 46.30
N GLY A 91 -30.40 -28.68 46.53
CA GLY A 91 -30.71 -28.15 47.88
C GLY A 91 -32.11 -28.42 48.43
N ASN A 92 -32.90 -29.34 47.87
CA ASN A 92 -34.22 -29.64 48.42
C ASN A 92 -34.62 -31.10 48.26
N GLY A 93 -34.25 -31.91 49.26
CA GLY A 93 -34.71 -33.29 49.37
C GLY A 93 -33.81 -34.12 50.26
N ALA A 94 -34.03 -34.04 51.59
CA ALA A 94 -34.08 -35.18 52.51
C ALA A 94 -33.95 -34.70 53.97
N VAL A 95 -35.07 -34.84 54.69
CA VAL A 95 -35.25 -35.28 56.10
C VAL A 95 -34.31 -34.76 57.19
#